data_AF-W6TI97-F1
#
_entry.id   AF-W6TI97-F1
#
_cell.length_a   1.000
_cell.length_b   1.000
_cell.length_c   1.000
_cell.angle_alpha   90.00
_cell.angle_beta   90.00
_cell.angle_gamma   90.00
#
_symmetry.space_group_name_H-M   'P 1'
#
loop_
_entity.id
_entity.type
_entity.pdbx_description
1 polymer ?
#
loop_
_entity_poly.entity_id
_entity_poly.type
_entity_poly.pdbx_seq_one_letter_code
_entity_poly.pdbx_strand_id
1 'polypeptide(L)'
;MKNKFSIKVKFPEGILGFEDIKEFIIKDSAHKPFSIMQSINGEINFLVTSPFNFLEKYLPNIENKDWLDIQAENENEKVILCIINMHVKNYKEITANLKAPIILNKKN
;
A
#
# COMPACT_ATOMS: atom_id res chain seq x y z
N MET A 1 -25.34 -7.61 2.01
CA MET A 1 -24.31 -6.64 1.51
C MET A 1 -23.24 -6.53 2.59
N LYS A 2 -22.05 -7.12 2.38
CA LYS A 2 -20.96 -7.07 3.37
C LYS A 2 -20.38 -5.66 3.40
N ASN A 3 -20.26 -5.05 4.57
CA ASN A 3 -19.56 -3.78 4.77
C ASN A 3 -18.18 -3.89 4.12
N LYS A 4 -17.96 -3.18 3.01
CA LYS A 4 -16.63 -3.06 2.42
C LYS A 4 -15.83 -2.13 3.32
N PHE A 5 -14.92 -2.70 4.10
CA PHE A 5 -13.95 -1.93 4.85
C PHE A 5 -13.09 -1.14 3.88
N SER A 6 -13.01 0.18 4.09
CA SER A 6 -12.19 1.08 3.31
C SER A 6 -11.59 2.15 4.21
N ILE A 7 -10.29 2.37 4.08
CA ILE A 7 -9.56 3.42 4.80
C ILE A 7 -9.19 4.51 3.80
N LYS A 8 -9.44 5.77 4.14
CA LYS A 8 -8.90 6.92 3.41
C LYS A 8 -7.50 7.20 3.91
N VAL A 9 -6.56 7.42 3.01
CA VAL A 9 -5.17 7.75 3.32
C VAL A 9 -4.74 8.98 2.53
N LYS A 10 -3.92 9.81 3.15
CA LYS A 10 -3.39 11.03 2.54
C LYS A 10 -1.89 10.91 2.36
N PHE A 11 -1.42 11.32 1.18
CA PHE A 11 -0.02 11.45 0.84
C PHE A 11 0.23 12.93 0.52
N PRO A 12 0.70 13.76 1.47
CA PRO A 12 0.91 15.19 1.26
C PRO A 12 1.83 15.50 0.07
N GLU A 13 2.83 14.66 -0.15
CA GLU A 13 3.75 14.75 -1.30
C GLU A 13 3.28 13.95 -2.52
N GLY A 14 2.13 13.27 -2.42
CA GLY A 14 1.70 12.29 -3.40
C GLY A 14 2.56 11.03 -3.34
N ILE A 15 2.59 10.27 -4.43
CA ILE A 15 3.51 9.14 -4.59
C ILE A 15 4.38 9.39 -5.82
N LEU A 16 5.57 8.78 -5.87
CA LEU A 16 6.50 8.96 -6.99
C LEU A 16 5.83 8.67 -8.35
N GLY A 17 5.91 9.64 -9.26
CA GLY A 17 5.28 9.61 -10.59
C GLY A 17 3.80 10.03 -10.61
N PHE A 18 3.20 10.30 -9.44
CA PHE A 18 1.83 10.77 -9.27
C PHE A 18 1.76 11.82 -8.15
N GLU A 19 2.67 12.79 -8.20
CA GLU A 19 2.85 13.82 -7.17
C GLU A 19 1.59 14.67 -6.99
N ASP A 20 0.78 14.87 -8.03
CA ASP A 20 -0.46 15.65 -7.96
C ASP A 20 -1.63 14.90 -7.28
N ILE A 21 -1.52 13.57 -7.10
CA ILE A 21 -2.58 12.76 -6.50
C ILE A 21 -2.26 12.52 -5.03
N LYS A 22 -2.96 13.24 -4.16
CA LYS A 22 -2.67 13.30 -2.72
C LYS A 22 -3.57 12.43 -1.86
N GLU A 23 -4.66 11.92 -2.40
CA GLU A 23 -5.68 11.20 -1.62
C GLU A 23 -6.03 9.87 -2.27
N PHE A 24 -6.01 8.81 -1.45
CA PHE A 24 -6.35 7.46 -1.86
C PHE A 24 -7.31 6.81 -0.88
N ILE A 25 -8.01 5.80 -1.36
CA ILE A 25 -8.79 4.85 -0.56
C ILE A 25 -8.13 3.48 -0.70
N ILE A 26 -7.83 2.84 0.41
CA ILE A 26 -7.43 1.44 0.47
C ILE A 26 -8.65 0.62 0.85
N LYS A 27 -9.00 -0.34 -0.01
CA LYS A 27 -10.16 -1.23 0.19
C LYS A 27 -9.79 -2.67 -0.08
N ASP A 28 -10.50 -3.57 0.57
CA ASP A 28 -10.39 -5.00 0.30
C ASP A 28 -10.65 -5.31 -1.17
N SER A 29 -9.77 -6.12 -1.77
CA SER A 29 -10.05 -6.71 -3.08
C SER A 29 -10.91 -7.97 -2.93
N ALA A 30 -11.52 -8.41 -4.02
CA ALA A 30 -12.23 -9.70 -4.06
C ALA A 30 -11.27 -10.90 -3.98
N HIS A 31 -9.96 -10.69 -4.18
CA HIS A 31 -8.94 -11.71 -4.23
C HIS A 31 -7.96 -11.51 -3.08
N LYS A 32 -8.20 -12.18 -1.95
CA LYS A 32 -7.20 -12.22 -0.87
C LYS A 32 -5.92 -12.89 -1.39
N PRO A 33 -4.73 -12.44 -0.95
CA PRO A 33 -4.50 -11.48 0.13
C PRO A 33 -4.38 -10.02 -0.33
N PHE A 34 -4.86 -9.67 -1.53
CA PHE A 34 -4.68 -8.33 -2.10
C PHE A 34 -5.73 -7.32 -1.62
N SER A 35 -5.32 -6.05 -1.64
CA SER A 35 -6.15 -4.86 -1.50
C SER A 35 -5.99 -3.96 -2.71
N ILE A 36 -6.89 -3.00 -2.88
CA ILE A 36 -6.82 -1.98 -3.93
C ILE A 36 -6.56 -0.64 -3.26
N MET A 37 -5.48 0.04 -3.65
CA MET A 37 -5.25 1.45 -3.34
C MET A 37 -5.68 2.29 -4.55
N GLN A 38 -6.75 3.06 -4.39
CA GLN A 38 -7.41 3.80 -5.47
C GLN A 38 -7.42 5.30 -5.19
N SER A 39 -7.07 6.13 -6.16
CA SER A 39 -7.23 7.59 -6.06
C SER A 39 -8.70 7.98 -5.90
N ILE A 40 -9.00 9.09 -5.21
CA ILE A 40 -10.39 9.51 -4.95
C ILE A 40 -11.20 9.68 -6.25
N ASN A 41 -10.60 10.25 -7.29
CA ASN A 41 -11.20 10.41 -8.61
C ASN A 41 -11.28 9.10 -9.43
N GLY A 42 -10.63 8.03 -8.98
CA GLY A 42 -10.62 6.73 -9.62
C GLY A 42 -9.73 6.61 -10.86
N GLU A 43 -8.97 7.64 -11.20
CA GLU A 43 -8.04 7.62 -12.34
C GLU A 43 -6.93 6.58 -12.18
N ILE A 44 -6.51 6.33 -10.94
CA ILE A 44 -5.37 5.44 -10.64
C ILE A 44 -5.74 4.41 -9.59
N ASN A 45 -5.35 3.17 -9.87
CA ASN A 45 -5.63 2.02 -9.00
C ASN A 45 -4.41 1.10 -8.97
N PHE A 46 -3.91 0.82 -7.77
CA PHE A 46 -2.83 -0.14 -7.54
C PHE A 46 -3.37 -1.36 -6.82
N LEU A 47 -2.99 -2.55 -7.29
CA LEU A 47 -3.12 -3.76 -6.51
C LEU A 47 -1.97 -3.78 -5.49
N VAL A 48 -2.28 -3.91 -4.21
CA VAL A 48 -1.30 -3.87 -3.12
C VAL A 48 -1.47 -5.07 -2.19
N THR A 49 -0.41 -5.48 -1.51
CA THR A 49 -0.45 -6.52 -0.48
C THR A 49 0.57 -6.21 0.62
N SER A 50 0.36 -6.77 1.80
CA SER A 50 1.45 -6.89 2.78
C SER A 50 2.55 -7.79 2.21
N PRO A 51 3.85 -7.39 2.27
CA PRO A 51 4.96 -8.24 1.86
C PRO A 51 5.09 -9.49 2.72
N PHE A 52 4.67 -9.41 3.99
CA PHE A 52 4.75 -10.51 4.95
C PHE A 52 3.84 -11.70 4.60
N ASN A 53 2.88 -11.52 3.68
CA ASN A 53 2.04 -12.60 3.16
C ASN A 53 2.82 -13.62 2.31
N PHE A 54 3.99 -13.26 1.79
CA PHE A 54 4.80 -14.14 0.94
C PHE A 54 6.30 -14.09 1.27
N LEU A 55 6.76 -13.10 2.06
CA LEU A 55 8.12 -12.96 2.51
C LEU A 55 8.12 -12.58 4.00
N GLU A 56 8.00 -13.58 4.86
CA GLU A 56 7.86 -13.42 6.33
C GLU A 56 9.01 -12.61 6.96
N LYS A 57 10.23 -12.78 6.43
CA LYS A 57 11.46 -12.10 6.91
C LYS A 57 11.82 -10.86 6.10
N TYR A 58 10.84 -10.19 5.49
CA TYR A 58 11.09 -8.94 4.78
C TYR A 58 11.52 -7.84 5.75
N LEU A 59 12.67 -7.22 5.48
CA LEU A 59 13.27 -6.18 6.32
C LEU A 59 13.62 -4.95 5.45
N PRO A 60 12.64 -4.08 5.13
CA PRO A 60 12.93 -2.87 4.38
C PRO A 60 13.74 -1.89 5.22
N ASN A 61 14.66 -1.17 4.59
CA ASN A 61 15.37 -0.08 5.24
C ASN A 61 14.50 1.18 5.20
N ILE A 62 13.70 1.39 6.24
CA ILE A 62 12.85 2.58 6.42
C ILE A 62 13.44 3.36 7.59
N GLU A 63 13.75 4.63 7.39
CA GLU A 63 14.35 5.43 8.44
C GLU A 63 13.32 5.74 9.53
N ASN A 64 13.76 5.84 10.79
CA ASN A 64 12.85 6.21 11.89
C ASN A 64 12.17 7.57 11.64
N LYS A 65 12.85 8.48 10.93
CA LYS A 65 12.28 9.77 10.54
C LYS A 65 11.02 9.60 9.68
N ASP A 66 11.00 8.67 8.73
CA ASP A 66 9.85 8.45 7.86
C ASP A 66 8.61 7.98 8.64
N TRP A 67 8.82 7.14 9.67
CA TRP A 67 7.75 6.72 10.57
C TRP A 67 7.23 7.87 11.44
N LEU A 68 8.13 8.73 11.94
CA LEU A 68 7.78 9.92 12.71
C LEU A 68 7.03 10.95 11.87
N ASP A 69 7.42 11.15 10.61
CA ASP A 69 6.77 12.08 9.67
C ASP A 69 5.28 11.72 9.45
N ILE A 70 4.93 10.43 9.54
CA ILE A 70 3.54 9.95 9.47
C ILE A 70 2.91 9.62 10.83
N GLN A 71 3.59 9.98 11.94
CA GLN A 71 3.13 9.79 13.33
C GLN A 71 2.87 8.33 13.71
N ALA A 72 3.62 7.37 13.14
CA ALA A 72 3.51 5.94 13.44
C ALA A 72 4.64 5.52 14.40
N GLU A 73 4.42 5.68 15.70
CA GLU A 73 5.42 5.42 16.73
C GLU A 73 5.39 3.96 17.19
N ASN A 74 4.20 3.37 17.29
CA ASN A 74 4.02 2.01 17.77
C ASN A 74 4.02 1.00 16.62
N GLU A 75 4.60 -0.19 16.84
CA GLU A 75 4.64 -1.26 15.82
C GLU A 75 3.25 -1.67 15.32
N ASN A 76 2.21 -1.59 16.15
CA ASN A 76 0.84 -1.92 15.77
C ASN A 76 0.15 -0.85 14.90
N GLU A 77 0.76 0.32 14.74
CA GLU A 77 0.32 1.42 13.87
C GLU A 77 0.98 1.33 12.50
N LYS A 78 2.17 0.75 12.42
CA LYS A 78 2.97 0.66 11.20
C LYS A 78 2.35 -0.35 10.24
N VAL A 79 2.02 0.10 9.04
CA VAL A 79 1.54 -0.74 7.95
C VAL A 79 2.51 -0.61 6.79
N ILE A 80 2.92 -1.75 6.23
CA ILE A 80 3.79 -1.85 5.07
C ILE A 80 3.03 -2.57 3.97
N LEU A 81 2.94 -1.94 2.79
CA LEU A 81 2.33 -2.50 1.59
C LEU A 81 3.32 -2.44 0.43
N CYS A 82 3.24 -3.40 -0.47
CA CYS A 82 3.97 -3.39 -1.73
C CYS A 82 2.98 -3.38 -2.89
N ILE A 83 3.31 -2.62 -3.94
CA ILE A 83 2.56 -2.61 -5.19
C ILE A 83 2.86 -3.89 -5.97
N ILE A 84 1.82 -4.53 -6.46
CA ILE A 84 1.90 -5.70 -7.34
C ILE A 84 1.97 -5.24 -8.79
N ASN A 85 2.95 -5.75 -9.52
CA ASN A 85 3.03 -5.66 -10.96
C ASN A 85 2.38 -6.91 -11.58
N MET A 86 1.26 -6.71 -12.27
CA MET A 86 0.43 -7.76 -12.84
C MET A 86 0.83 -8.11 -14.27
N HIS A 87 0.98 -9.39 -14.57
CA HIS A 87 1.27 -9.90 -15.91
C HIS A 87 0.08 -10.72 -16.43
N VAL A 88 -0.69 -10.14 -17.36
CA VAL A 88 -1.97 -10.71 -17.85
C VAL A 88 -1.77 -12.03 -18.62
N LYS A 89 -0.62 -12.20 -19.28
CA LYS A 89 -0.33 -13.39 -20.11
C LYS A 89 0.33 -14.54 -19.35
N ASN A 90 1.06 -14.25 -18.28
CA ASN A 90 1.81 -15.24 -17.52
C ASN A 90 1.80 -14.90 -16.04
N TYR A 91 0.96 -15.60 -15.28
CA TYR A 91 0.83 -15.37 -13.83
C TYR A 91 2.13 -15.64 -13.05
N LYS A 92 3.07 -16.43 -13.60
CA LYS A 92 4.38 -16.69 -12.98
C LYS A 92 5.29 -15.47 -13.00
N GLU A 93 4.98 -14.47 -13.81
CA GLU A 93 5.73 -13.20 -13.90
C GLU A 93 5.15 -12.11 -13.02
N ILE A 94 4.07 -12.38 -12.27
CA ILE A 94 3.55 -11.44 -11.28
C ILE A 94 4.65 -11.19 -10.24
N THR A 95 4.92 -9.92 -10.00
CA THR A 95 6.00 -9.47 -9.10
C THR A 95 5.47 -8.44 -8.10
N ALA A 96 6.17 -8.28 -6.99
CA ALA A 96 5.89 -7.24 -5.99
C ALA A 96 7.08 -6.28 -5.89
N ASN A 97 6.81 -4.97 -5.82
CA ASN A 97 7.86 -3.98 -5.64
C ASN A 97 8.30 -3.92 -4.17
N LEU A 98 9.36 -4.65 -3.84
CA LEU A 98 10.00 -4.67 -2.51
C LEU A 98 11.02 -3.54 -2.30
N LYS A 99 11.35 -2.77 -3.34
CA LYS A 99 12.34 -1.68 -3.24
C LYS A 99 11.71 -0.37 -2.76
N ALA A 100 10.46 -0.13 -3.10
CA ALA A 100 9.71 1.06 -2.72
C ALA A 100 8.38 0.66 -2.09
N PRO A 101 8.37 0.20 -0.83
CA PRO A 101 7.14 -0.09 -0.13
C PRO A 101 6.37 1.22 0.15
N ILE A 102 5.06 1.09 0.26
CA ILE A 102 4.17 2.11 0.80
C ILE A 102 4.10 1.88 2.31
N ILE A 103 4.44 2.90 3.07
CA ILE A 103 4.28 2.91 4.52
C ILE A 103 3.07 3.75 4.90
N LEU A 104 2.29 3.28 5.88
CA LEU A 104 1.10 3.97 6.36
C LEU A 104 1.03 3.90 7.89
N ASN A 105 0.39 4.88 8.46
CA ASN A 105 -0.05 4.85 9.84
C ASN A 105 -1.51 4.37 9.89
N LYS A 106 -1.79 3.27 10.58
CA LYS A 106 -3.15 2.70 10.70
C LYS A 106 -4.17 3.68 11.31
N LYS A 107 -3.73 4.67 12.07
CA LYS A 107 -4.60 5.65 12.74
C LYS A 107 -4.95 6.87 11.86
N ASN A 108 -4.19 7.13 10.79
CA ASN A 108 -4.24 8.37 10.02
C ASN A 108 -4.52 8.15 8.52
#